data_AF-A0A8T0A4S9-F1
#
_entry.id   AF-A0A8T0A4S9-F1
#
_cell.length_a   1.000
_cell.length_b   1.000
_cell.length_c   1.000
_cell.angle_alpha   90.00
_cell.angle_beta   90.00
_cell.angle_gamma   90.00
#
_symmetry.space_group_name_H-M   'P 1'
#
loop_
_entity.id
_entity.type
_entity.pdbx_description
1 polymer ?
#
loop_
_entity_poly.entity_id
_entity_poly.type
_entity_poly.pdbx_seq_one_letter_code
_entity_poly.pdbx_strand_id
1 'polypeptide(L)'
;SFPLDSILTLIQFIDKDYKFRSFKIIKIFESIQLELFLQSLLLENTEAFVDNLLIDNFAFILSSYPDRIYNLFGNSFDNSASLVITTFEDNLLKSFIQVLSNGKFNVEIFAKIISNYSIEFFERFLVRIIPEEIFYFSLKNIFTFDHIEKRKREFIIIKLVQFISDGQTLMKLLSCSSLSDHFLRKCLVEKSIYMNSNSSIRNSVKLAEYFSLLGQNNLINVFNELFSQYCSQTQILMFVSLQNQVQLSLALIDFARQINFEMRCLIKDELINSLIFIVQRFLDQSDISRRQIGMLTAETLFTLFEYNSLKFDYIENDPTFSEFVTALNGEKIEKREENSKQNKMEGLKFK
;
A
#
# COMPACT_ATOMS: atom_id res chain seq x y z
N SER A 1 -15.94 -2.50 -36.11
CA SER A 1 -15.47 -3.37 -35.01
C SER A 1 -14.20 -4.07 -35.46
N PHE A 2 -13.14 -4.02 -34.66
CA PHE A 2 -11.91 -4.79 -34.93
C PHE A 2 -12.11 -6.21 -34.38
N PRO A 3 -12.00 -7.28 -35.18
CA PRO A 3 -12.24 -8.65 -34.70
C PRO A 3 -11.14 -9.08 -33.73
N LEU A 4 -11.53 -9.71 -32.61
CA LEU A 4 -10.64 -10.15 -31.54
C LEU A 4 -9.55 -11.15 -32.02
N ASP A 5 -9.88 -11.96 -33.04
CA ASP A 5 -8.95 -12.86 -33.72
C ASP A 5 -7.77 -12.12 -34.36
N SER A 6 -7.97 -10.86 -34.75
CA SER A 6 -6.92 -10.00 -35.31
C SER A 6 -5.89 -9.61 -34.25
N ILE A 7 -6.29 -9.51 -32.98
CA ILE A 7 -5.42 -9.16 -31.85
C ILE A 7 -4.54 -10.34 -31.46
N LEU A 8 -5.13 -11.55 -31.35
CA LEU A 8 -4.37 -12.78 -31.11
C LEU A 8 -3.37 -13.06 -32.24
N THR A 9 -3.78 -12.81 -33.49
CA THR A 9 -2.90 -12.92 -34.67
C THR A 9 -1.75 -11.91 -34.63
N LEU A 10 -2.00 -10.66 -34.20
CA LEU A 10 -0.96 -9.64 -34.01
C LEU A 10 0.00 -9.97 -32.86
N ILE A 11 -0.51 -10.50 -31.75
CA ILE A 11 0.30 -10.95 -30.60
C ILE A 11 1.20 -12.12 -31.00
N GLN A 12 0.68 -13.09 -31.76
CA GLN A 12 1.46 -14.20 -32.31
C GLN A 12 2.49 -13.75 -33.36
N PHE A 13 2.24 -12.63 -34.04
CA PHE A 13 3.18 -12.05 -35.01
C PHE A 13 4.38 -11.38 -34.34
N ILE A 14 4.16 -10.72 -33.20
CA ILE A 14 5.23 -10.09 -32.41
C ILE A 14 6.19 -11.14 -31.83
N ASP A 15 5.66 -12.32 -31.48
CA ASP A 15 6.42 -13.41 -30.83
C ASP A 15 7.28 -14.22 -31.83
N LYS A 16 7.01 -14.13 -33.14
CA LYS A 16 7.64 -15.02 -34.14
C LYS A 16 8.70 -14.39 -35.03
N ASP A 17 8.78 -13.06 -35.15
CA ASP A 17 9.72 -12.42 -36.09
C ASP A 17 10.52 -11.26 -35.46
N TYR A 18 11.74 -11.58 -35.01
CA TYR A 18 12.71 -10.64 -34.43
C TYR A 18 13.07 -9.42 -35.31
N LYS A 19 12.71 -9.43 -36.60
CA LYS A 19 12.97 -8.34 -37.56
C LYS A 19 11.94 -7.21 -37.55
N PHE A 20 10.83 -7.36 -36.81
CA PHE A 20 9.71 -6.40 -36.82
C PHE A 20 9.77 -5.35 -35.69
N ARG A 21 10.97 -4.94 -35.26
CA ARG A 21 11.22 -3.90 -34.24
C ARG A 21 10.93 -2.46 -34.70
N SER A 22 10.03 -2.24 -35.66
CA SER A 22 9.72 -0.88 -36.08
C SER A 22 8.87 -0.19 -35.01
N PHE A 23 9.38 0.91 -34.46
CA PHE A 23 8.70 1.75 -33.47
C PHE A 23 7.28 2.18 -33.92
N LYS A 24 7.03 2.22 -35.24
CA LYS A 24 5.73 2.50 -35.84
C LYS A 24 4.70 1.40 -35.57
N ILE A 25 5.10 0.13 -35.61
CA ILE A 25 4.20 -1.01 -35.39
C ILE A 25 3.86 -1.15 -33.90
N ILE A 26 4.83 -0.91 -33.03
CA ILE A 26 4.61 -0.84 -31.58
C ILE A 26 3.57 0.24 -31.26
N LYS A 27 3.72 1.45 -31.81
CA LYS A 27 2.76 2.55 -31.60
C LYS A 27 1.34 2.26 -32.12
N ILE A 28 1.23 1.59 -33.27
CA ILE A 28 -0.09 1.17 -33.81
C ILE A 28 -0.72 0.15 -32.86
N PHE A 29 0.06 -0.82 -32.37
CA PHE A 29 -0.41 -1.82 -31.42
C PHE A 29 -0.86 -1.17 -30.10
N GLU A 30 -0.05 -0.28 -29.52
CA GLU A 30 -0.42 0.49 -28.32
C GLU A 30 -1.74 1.25 -28.51
N SER A 31 -1.90 1.91 -29.66
CA SER A 31 -3.12 2.70 -29.96
C SER A 31 -4.36 1.80 -30.06
N ILE A 32 -4.24 0.64 -30.73
CA ILE A 32 -5.34 -0.33 -30.85
C ILE A 32 -5.69 -0.94 -29.48
N GLN A 33 -4.69 -1.34 -28.69
CA GLN A 33 -4.92 -1.88 -27.35
C GLN A 33 -5.57 -0.84 -26.43
N LEU A 34 -5.16 0.42 -26.53
CA LEU A 34 -5.73 1.53 -25.76
C LEU A 34 -7.18 1.82 -26.16
N GLU A 35 -7.48 1.82 -27.46
CA GLU A 35 -8.83 2.05 -27.95
C GLU A 35 -9.78 0.91 -27.53
N LEU A 36 -9.33 -0.34 -27.66
CA LEU A 36 -10.07 -1.51 -27.21
C LEU A 36 -10.25 -1.52 -25.70
N PHE A 37 -9.24 -1.08 -24.95
CA PHE A 37 -9.32 -0.90 -23.50
C PHE A 37 -10.38 0.13 -23.13
N LEU A 38 -10.34 1.32 -23.73
CA LEU A 38 -11.32 2.38 -23.50
C LEU A 38 -12.73 1.90 -23.83
N GLN A 39 -12.91 1.23 -24.97
CA GLN A 39 -14.21 0.67 -25.35
C GLN A 39 -14.67 -0.38 -24.33
N SER A 40 -13.79 -1.31 -23.94
CA SER A 40 -14.12 -2.38 -22.99
C SER A 40 -14.45 -1.85 -21.59
N LEU A 41 -13.78 -0.79 -21.16
CA LEU A 41 -14.07 -0.12 -19.89
C LEU A 41 -15.39 0.64 -19.91
N LEU A 42 -15.77 1.21 -21.06
CA LEU A 42 -17.01 1.97 -21.25
C LEU A 42 -18.23 1.10 -21.60
N LEU A 43 -18.04 -0.20 -21.83
CA LEU A 43 -19.16 -1.15 -21.91
C LEU A 43 -19.89 -1.12 -20.56
N GLU A 44 -21.08 -0.51 -20.53
CA GLU A 44 -22.01 -0.64 -19.41
C GLU A 44 -22.27 -2.13 -19.16
N ASN A 45 -22.55 -2.51 -17.90
CA ASN A 45 -22.82 -3.88 -17.43
C ASN A 45 -24.04 -4.50 -18.14
N THR A 46 -23.90 -4.77 -19.42
CA THR A 46 -24.85 -5.50 -20.23
C THR A 46 -24.46 -6.97 -20.10
N GLU A 47 -25.40 -7.77 -19.61
CA GLU A 47 -25.25 -9.21 -19.36
C GLU A 47 -24.75 -10.00 -20.59
N ALA A 48 -24.75 -9.36 -21.77
CA ALA A 48 -24.42 -9.94 -23.05
C ALA A 48 -22.91 -10.02 -23.37
N PHE A 49 -22.01 -9.40 -22.59
CA PHE A 49 -20.59 -9.34 -23.00
C PHE A 49 -19.59 -9.38 -21.83
N VAL A 50 -19.71 -10.38 -20.95
CA VAL A 50 -18.67 -10.69 -19.96
C VAL A 50 -18.27 -12.15 -20.12
N ASP A 51 -17.62 -12.47 -21.23
CA ASP A 51 -16.84 -13.70 -21.29
C ASP A 51 -15.63 -13.47 -20.38
N ASN A 52 -15.71 -13.94 -19.13
CA ASN A 52 -14.69 -13.74 -18.10
C ASN A 52 -13.28 -14.09 -18.60
N LEU A 53 -13.20 -15.05 -19.51
CA LEU A 53 -11.98 -15.45 -20.22
C LEU A 53 -11.34 -14.30 -21.02
N LEU A 54 -12.14 -13.50 -21.72
CA LEU A 54 -11.66 -12.35 -22.50
C LEU A 54 -11.09 -11.25 -21.61
N ILE A 55 -11.75 -10.99 -20.49
CA ILE A 55 -11.30 -10.00 -19.52
C ILE A 55 -10.01 -10.44 -18.84
N ASP A 56 -9.92 -11.71 -18.45
CA ASP A 56 -8.73 -12.26 -17.81
C ASP A 56 -7.54 -12.27 -18.78
N ASN A 57 -7.77 -12.64 -20.03
CA ASN A 57 -6.76 -12.55 -21.09
C ASN A 57 -6.33 -11.11 -21.33
N PHE A 58 -7.26 -10.16 -21.34
CA PHE A 58 -6.94 -8.74 -21.54
C PHE A 58 -6.14 -8.16 -20.38
N ALA A 59 -6.57 -8.40 -19.14
CA ALA A 59 -5.85 -7.98 -17.94
C ALA A 59 -4.46 -8.62 -17.86
N PHE A 60 -4.31 -9.88 -18.27
CA PHE A 60 -3.03 -10.58 -18.36
C PHE A 60 -2.11 -10.00 -19.43
N ILE A 61 -2.63 -9.72 -20.64
CA ILE A 61 -1.84 -9.10 -21.72
C ILE A 61 -1.35 -7.73 -21.28
N LEU A 62 -2.23 -6.94 -20.67
CA LEU A 62 -1.93 -5.63 -20.14
C LEU A 62 -0.86 -5.70 -19.03
N SER A 63 -1.02 -6.55 -18.01
CA SER A 63 -0.05 -6.64 -16.91
C SER A 63 1.30 -7.22 -17.33
N SER A 64 1.33 -8.11 -18.33
CA SER A 64 2.57 -8.68 -18.87
C SER A 64 3.21 -7.83 -19.96
N TYR A 65 2.62 -6.69 -20.33
CA TYR A 65 3.13 -5.83 -21.40
C TYR A 65 4.56 -5.32 -21.14
N PRO A 66 4.92 -4.81 -19.94
CA PRO A 66 6.29 -4.37 -19.67
C PRO A 66 7.32 -5.49 -19.88
N ASP A 67 7.05 -6.68 -19.34
CA ASP A 67 7.94 -7.84 -19.47
C ASP A 67 8.08 -8.29 -20.92
N ARG A 68 6.99 -8.28 -21.69
CA ARG A 68 7.02 -8.60 -23.13
C ARG A 68 7.86 -7.60 -23.93
N ILE A 69 7.75 -6.31 -23.61
CA ILE A 69 8.57 -5.27 -24.25
C ILE A 69 10.04 -5.44 -23.87
N TYR A 70 10.37 -5.66 -22.60
CA TYR A 70 11.76 -5.93 -22.21
C TYR A 70 12.34 -7.17 -22.90
N ASN A 71 11.57 -8.26 -22.99
CA ASN A 71 11.97 -9.46 -23.71
C ASN A 71 12.18 -9.19 -25.22
N LEU A 72 11.37 -8.32 -25.83
CA LEU A 72 11.46 -7.97 -27.25
C LEU A 72 12.71 -7.13 -27.58
N PHE A 73 13.08 -6.18 -26.71
CA PHE A 73 14.29 -5.38 -26.86
C PHE A 73 15.55 -6.14 -26.41
N GLY A 74 15.39 -7.21 -25.63
CA GLY A 74 16.46 -7.97 -24.99
C GLY A 74 16.93 -7.26 -23.73
N ASN A 75 17.23 -8.02 -22.66
CA ASN A 75 17.53 -7.53 -21.30
C ASN A 75 18.71 -6.53 -21.15
N SER A 76 19.28 -6.02 -22.24
CA SER A 76 20.08 -4.80 -22.21
C SER A 76 19.16 -3.62 -21.93
N PHE A 77 19.48 -2.82 -20.90
CA PHE A 77 18.82 -1.56 -20.52
C PHE A 77 18.75 -0.56 -21.68
N ASP A 78 17.86 -0.81 -22.63
CA ASP A 78 17.64 0.02 -23.80
C ASP A 78 16.65 1.12 -23.40
N ASN A 79 17.12 2.36 -23.37
CA ASN A 79 16.31 3.56 -23.12
C ASN A 79 15.05 3.60 -24.02
N SER A 80 15.09 2.92 -25.17
CA SER A 80 13.96 2.76 -26.08
C SER A 80 12.84 1.90 -25.48
N ALA A 81 13.15 0.79 -24.80
CA ALA A 81 12.16 -0.07 -24.16
C ALA A 81 11.47 0.64 -22.99
N SER A 82 12.25 1.31 -22.15
CA SER A 82 11.71 2.11 -21.04
C SER A 82 10.81 3.25 -21.52
N LEU A 83 11.17 3.93 -22.61
CA LEU A 83 10.34 4.97 -23.21
C LEU A 83 8.99 4.44 -23.73
N VAL A 84 9.01 3.28 -24.41
CA VAL A 84 7.80 2.60 -24.92
C VAL A 84 6.87 2.22 -23.75
N ILE A 85 7.40 1.52 -22.74
CA ILE A 85 6.64 1.11 -21.56
C ILE A 85 6.03 2.34 -20.86
N THR A 86 6.84 3.37 -20.61
CA THR A 86 6.37 4.59 -19.94
C THR A 86 5.27 5.29 -20.73
N THR A 87 5.40 5.35 -22.07
CA THR A 87 4.41 5.98 -22.96
C THR A 87 3.09 5.19 -22.95
N PHE A 88 3.16 3.87 -23.04
CA PHE A 88 1.99 3.00 -22.94
C PHE A 88 1.28 3.16 -21.60
N GLU A 89 2.02 3.11 -20.49
CA GLU A 89 1.48 3.30 -19.15
C GLU A 89 0.86 4.70 -18.96
N ASP A 90 1.47 5.74 -19.50
CA ASP A 90 0.93 7.10 -19.46
C ASP A 90 -0.40 7.22 -20.22
N ASN A 91 -0.51 6.53 -21.37
CA ASN A 91 -1.73 6.48 -22.15
C ASN A 91 -2.83 5.68 -21.44
N LEU A 92 -2.47 4.52 -20.87
CA LEU A 92 -3.35 3.70 -20.06
C LEU A 92 -3.88 4.49 -18.87
N LEU A 93 -3.00 5.22 -18.18
CA LEU A 93 -3.34 6.07 -17.06
C LEU A 93 -4.32 7.19 -17.44
N LYS A 94 -4.07 7.89 -18.55
CA LYS A 94 -5.01 8.89 -19.10
C LYS A 94 -6.37 8.27 -19.40
N SER A 95 -6.38 7.06 -19.96
CA SER A 95 -7.60 6.34 -20.31
C SER A 95 -8.39 5.91 -19.08
N PHE A 96 -7.70 5.44 -18.04
CA PHE A 96 -8.32 5.18 -16.73
C PHE A 96 -8.95 6.45 -16.16
N ILE A 97 -8.22 7.57 -16.13
CA ILE A 97 -8.73 8.85 -15.62
C ILE A 97 -9.98 9.29 -16.39
N GLN A 98 -9.95 9.19 -17.72
CA GLN A 98 -11.07 9.53 -18.58
C GLN A 98 -12.31 8.66 -18.28
N VAL A 99 -12.11 7.36 -18.07
CA VAL A 99 -13.19 6.43 -17.74
C VAL A 99 -13.76 6.69 -16.34
N LEU A 100 -12.89 6.94 -15.35
CA LEU A 100 -13.30 7.32 -13.99
C LEU A 100 -14.10 8.63 -14.00
N SER A 101 -13.71 9.59 -14.83
CA SER A 101 -14.43 10.86 -15.04
C SER A 101 -15.84 10.70 -15.60
N ASN A 102 -16.08 9.63 -16.37
CA ASN A 102 -17.39 9.37 -16.97
C ASN A 102 -18.37 8.67 -16.02
N GLY A 103 -17.92 8.21 -14.84
CA GLY A 103 -18.75 7.61 -13.79
C GLY A 103 -19.41 6.27 -14.12
N LYS A 104 -19.34 5.84 -15.38
CA LYS A 104 -19.87 4.57 -15.89
C LYS A 104 -18.72 3.77 -16.47
N PHE A 105 -18.38 2.68 -15.78
CA PHE A 105 -17.35 1.77 -16.24
C PHE A 105 -17.57 0.36 -15.74
N ASN A 106 -17.00 -0.62 -16.45
CA ASN A 106 -16.99 -2.00 -15.98
C ASN A 106 -16.03 -2.13 -14.78
N VAL A 107 -16.64 -2.13 -13.60
CA VAL A 107 -15.94 -2.14 -12.31
C VAL A 107 -15.10 -3.41 -12.12
N GLU A 108 -15.54 -4.55 -12.66
CA GLU A 108 -14.79 -5.81 -12.56
C GLU A 108 -13.53 -5.79 -13.42
N ILE A 109 -13.62 -5.30 -14.66
CA ILE A 109 -12.47 -5.11 -15.54
C ILE A 109 -11.47 -4.16 -14.86
N PHE A 110 -11.95 -3.04 -14.33
CA PHE A 110 -11.12 -2.08 -13.63
C PHE A 110 -10.39 -2.71 -12.43
N ALA A 111 -11.10 -3.44 -11.57
CA ALA A 111 -10.54 -4.09 -10.40
C ALA A 111 -9.50 -5.16 -10.77
N LYS A 112 -9.77 -5.98 -11.79
CA LYS A 112 -8.81 -7.00 -12.28
C LYS A 112 -7.53 -6.37 -12.82
N ILE A 113 -7.65 -5.28 -13.57
CA ILE A 113 -6.48 -4.62 -14.14
C ILE A 113 -5.63 -3.97 -13.05
N ILE A 114 -6.24 -3.17 -12.16
CA ILE A 114 -5.52 -2.61 -11.02
C ILE A 114 -4.85 -3.69 -10.17
N SER A 115 -5.51 -4.83 -9.99
CA SER A 115 -4.97 -5.91 -9.16
C SER A 115 -3.76 -6.62 -9.77
N ASN A 116 -3.66 -6.63 -11.10
CA ASN A 116 -2.66 -7.39 -11.84
C ASN A 116 -1.44 -6.57 -12.28
N TYR A 117 -1.51 -5.24 -12.24
CA TYR A 117 -0.39 -4.38 -12.65
C TYR A 117 0.70 -4.26 -11.57
N SER A 118 1.88 -3.83 -12.02
CA SER A 118 3.04 -3.62 -11.15
C SER A 118 2.78 -2.60 -10.05
N ILE A 119 3.57 -2.71 -8.99
CA ILE A 119 3.56 -1.78 -7.85
C ILE A 119 3.86 -0.35 -8.33
N GLU A 120 4.84 -0.21 -9.21
CA GLU A 120 5.33 1.05 -9.76
C GLU A 120 4.27 1.75 -10.62
N PHE A 121 3.51 0.99 -11.41
CA PHE A 121 2.37 1.53 -12.16
C PHE A 121 1.27 2.01 -11.22
N PHE A 122 0.93 1.22 -10.21
CA PHE A 122 -0.11 1.57 -9.25
C PHE A 122 0.25 2.81 -8.42
N GLU A 123 1.53 2.96 -8.05
CA GLU A 123 2.05 4.16 -7.40
C GLU A 123 1.87 5.40 -8.28
N ARG A 124 2.33 5.34 -9.54
CA ARG A 124 2.14 6.43 -10.52
C ARG A 124 0.67 6.75 -10.77
N PHE A 125 -0.17 5.71 -10.82
CA PHE A 125 -1.61 5.84 -10.96
C PHE A 125 -2.20 6.62 -9.79
N LEU A 126 -1.89 6.22 -8.56
CA LEU A 126 -2.39 6.90 -7.37
C LEU A 126 -1.90 8.35 -7.26
N VAL A 127 -0.62 8.61 -7.50
CA VAL A 127 -0.06 9.97 -7.40
C VAL A 127 -0.74 10.94 -8.37
N ARG A 128 -1.06 10.50 -9.60
CA ARG A 128 -1.74 11.37 -10.57
C ARG A 128 -3.22 11.57 -10.29
N ILE A 129 -3.86 10.59 -9.66
CA ILE A 129 -5.32 10.54 -9.57
C ILE A 129 -5.85 10.97 -8.19
N ILE A 130 -5.12 10.72 -7.10
CA ILE A 130 -5.48 11.18 -5.74
C ILE A 130 -5.80 12.69 -5.66
N PRO A 131 -5.12 13.59 -6.41
CA PRO A 131 -5.45 15.01 -6.42
C PRO A 131 -6.84 15.34 -7.03
N GLU A 132 -7.45 14.44 -7.80
CA GLU A 132 -8.67 14.71 -8.54
C GLU A 132 -9.94 14.27 -7.77
N GLU A 133 -10.93 15.16 -7.61
CA GLU A 133 -12.19 14.85 -6.91
C GLU A 133 -12.97 13.67 -7.52
N ILE A 134 -12.84 13.51 -8.83
CA ILE A 134 -13.43 12.43 -9.64
C ILE A 134 -12.99 11.05 -9.18
N PHE A 135 -11.76 10.93 -8.67
CA PHE A 135 -11.24 9.67 -8.17
C PHE A 135 -12.02 9.15 -6.96
N TYR A 136 -12.36 10.05 -6.04
CA TYR A 136 -13.07 9.71 -4.81
C TYR A 136 -14.46 9.16 -5.13
N PHE A 137 -15.15 9.74 -6.11
CA PHE A 137 -16.43 9.25 -6.61
C PHE A 137 -16.30 7.84 -7.23
N SER A 138 -15.22 7.60 -7.98
CA SER A 138 -15.02 6.32 -8.65
C SER A 138 -14.59 5.20 -7.70
N LEU A 139 -13.75 5.49 -6.71
CA LEU A 139 -13.41 4.55 -5.63
C LEU A 139 -14.62 4.18 -4.80
N LYS A 140 -15.50 5.14 -4.52
CA LYS A 140 -16.80 4.87 -3.90
C LYS A 140 -17.56 3.83 -4.72
N ASN A 141 -17.72 4.05 -6.02
CA ASN A 141 -18.40 3.08 -6.89
C ASN A 141 -17.77 1.69 -6.82
N ILE A 142 -16.43 1.59 -6.80
CA ILE A 142 -15.72 0.31 -6.66
C ILE A 142 -16.04 -0.37 -5.32
N PHE A 143 -15.98 0.36 -4.21
CA PHE A 143 -16.20 -0.25 -2.90
C PHE A 143 -17.67 -0.60 -2.62
N THR A 144 -18.61 0.13 -3.22
CA THR A 144 -20.05 -0.10 -3.06
C THR A 144 -20.66 -1.03 -4.11
N PHE A 145 -19.89 -1.47 -5.12
CA PHE A 145 -20.42 -2.37 -6.14
C PHE A 145 -20.47 -3.81 -5.62
N ASP A 146 -21.69 -4.31 -5.39
CA ASP A 146 -21.95 -5.60 -4.74
C ASP A 146 -21.37 -6.82 -5.48
N HIS A 147 -21.14 -6.70 -6.80
CA HIS A 147 -20.59 -7.78 -7.62
C HIS A 147 -19.06 -7.91 -7.55
N ILE A 148 -18.32 -6.98 -6.91
CA ILE A 148 -16.89 -7.21 -6.72
C ILE A 148 -16.68 -8.27 -5.63
N GLU A 149 -16.01 -9.35 -6.02
CA GLU A 149 -15.54 -10.38 -5.10
C GLU A 149 -14.80 -9.76 -3.91
N LYS A 150 -15.10 -10.28 -2.71
CA LYS A 150 -14.50 -9.83 -1.46
C LYS A 150 -12.97 -9.75 -1.53
N ARG A 151 -12.30 -10.77 -2.08
CA ARG A 151 -10.82 -10.82 -2.19
C ARG A 151 -10.23 -9.70 -3.04
N LYS A 152 -10.90 -9.31 -4.13
CA LYS A 152 -10.47 -8.21 -5.00
C LYS A 152 -10.57 -6.87 -4.25
N ARG A 153 -11.65 -6.66 -3.49
CA ARG A 153 -11.79 -5.49 -2.60
C ARG A 153 -10.71 -5.44 -1.52
N GLU A 154 -10.40 -6.57 -0.89
CA GLU A 154 -9.31 -6.67 0.10
C GLU A 154 -7.97 -6.22 -0.51
N PHE A 155 -7.64 -6.70 -1.71
CA PHE A 155 -6.40 -6.37 -2.39
C PHE A 155 -6.29 -4.87 -2.70
N ILE A 156 -7.35 -4.27 -3.23
CA ILE A 156 -7.39 -2.82 -3.52
C ILE A 156 -7.18 -2.01 -2.23
N ILE A 157 -7.82 -2.39 -1.12
CA ILE A 157 -7.63 -1.70 0.18
C ILE A 157 -6.19 -1.81 0.65
N ILE A 158 -5.59 -3.01 0.60
CA ILE A 158 -4.19 -3.23 1.01
C ILE A 158 -3.26 -2.37 0.16
N LYS A 159 -3.48 -2.31 -1.15
CA LYS A 159 -2.70 -1.49 -2.07
C LYS A 159 -2.86 0.01 -1.78
N LEU A 160 -4.09 0.49 -1.58
CA LEU A 160 -4.33 1.87 -1.18
C LEU A 160 -3.56 2.22 0.09
N VAL A 161 -3.64 1.36 1.13
CA VAL A 161 -2.83 1.55 2.33
C VAL A 161 -1.36 1.65 1.95
N GLN A 162 -0.79 0.67 1.24
CA GLN A 162 0.62 0.65 0.89
C GLN A 162 1.12 1.94 0.23
N PHE A 163 0.36 2.52 -0.70
CA PHE A 163 0.87 3.62 -1.55
C PHE A 163 0.39 5.00 -1.16
N ILE A 164 -0.62 5.13 -0.31
CA ILE A 164 -1.02 6.43 0.22
C ILE A 164 -0.03 6.85 1.31
N SER A 165 0.36 8.12 1.26
CA SER A 165 1.38 8.73 2.11
C SER A 165 0.96 8.91 3.57
N ASP A 166 -0.32 9.18 3.82
CA ASP A 166 -0.80 9.66 5.13
C ASP A 166 -2.22 9.19 5.48
N GLY A 167 -2.55 9.29 6.77
CA GLY A 167 -3.83 8.85 7.32
C GLY A 167 -5.01 9.74 6.91
N GLN A 168 -4.79 11.04 6.63
CA GLN A 168 -5.86 11.96 6.21
C GLN A 168 -6.38 11.62 4.83
N THR A 169 -5.48 11.35 3.90
CA THR A 169 -5.81 10.91 2.54
C THR A 169 -6.52 9.55 2.59
N LEU A 170 -6.04 8.62 3.42
CA LEU A 170 -6.75 7.35 3.67
C LEU A 170 -8.16 7.56 4.21
N MET A 171 -8.33 8.47 5.18
CA MET A 171 -9.64 8.78 5.77
C MET A 171 -10.60 9.31 4.71
N LYS A 172 -10.16 10.24 3.88
CA LYS A 172 -10.99 10.80 2.79
C LYS A 172 -11.41 9.72 1.79
N LEU A 173 -10.52 8.78 1.46
CA LEU A 173 -10.79 7.71 0.49
C LEU A 173 -11.70 6.61 1.05
N LEU A 174 -11.51 6.22 2.31
CA LEU A 174 -12.23 5.10 2.92
C LEU A 174 -13.56 5.52 3.57
N SER A 175 -13.69 6.79 3.99
CA SER A 175 -14.95 7.33 4.55
C SER A 175 -16.10 7.32 3.56
N CYS A 176 -15.80 7.27 2.26
CA CYS A 176 -16.81 7.19 1.20
C CYS A 176 -17.37 5.78 0.99
N SER A 177 -16.82 4.75 1.64
CA SER A 177 -17.18 3.35 1.42
C SER A 177 -18.32 2.88 2.34
N SER A 178 -19.20 1.99 1.83
CA SER A 178 -20.23 1.30 2.63
C SER A 178 -19.73 -0.03 3.22
N LEU A 179 -18.40 -0.23 3.25
CA LEU A 179 -17.80 -1.46 3.73
C LEU A 179 -18.09 -1.64 5.21
N SER A 180 -18.25 -2.88 5.66
CA SER A 180 -18.40 -3.13 7.09
C SER A 180 -17.12 -2.74 7.83
N ASP A 181 -17.27 -2.04 8.95
CA ASP A 181 -16.14 -1.59 9.78
C ASP A 181 -15.20 -2.74 10.14
N HIS A 182 -15.75 -3.93 10.38
CA HIS A 182 -14.97 -5.14 10.66
C HIS A 182 -14.13 -5.59 9.45
N PHE A 183 -14.67 -5.60 8.24
CA PHE A 183 -13.93 -6.00 7.05
C PHE A 183 -12.79 -5.03 6.76
N LEU A 184 -13.10 -3.74 6.83
CA LEU A 184 -12.12 -2.68 6.63
C LEU A 184 -11.01 -2.79 7.67
N ARG A 185 -11.36 -2.83 8.96
CA ARG A 185 -10.41 -3.00 10.06
C ARG A 185 -9.52 -4.23 9.87
N LYS A 186 -10.07 -5.38 9.50
CA LYS A 186 -9.27 -6.60 9.23
C LYS A 186 -8.25 -6.40 8.11
N CYS A 187 -8.64 -5.76 7.01
CA CYS A 187 -7.73 -5.48 5.90
C CYS A 187 -6.60 -4.54 6.33
N LEU A 188 -6.96 -3.48 7.07
CA LEU A 188 -6.02 -2.47 7.54
C LEU A 188 -5.03 -3.04 8.59
N VAL A 189 -5.52 -3.80 9.55
CA VAL A 189 -4.74 -4.25 10.72
C VAL A 189 -4.00 -5.55 10.42
N GLU A 190 -4.68 -6.58 9.90
CA GLU A 190 -4.07 -7.91 9.75
C GLU A 190 -3.40 -8.14 8.39
N LYS A 191 -3.82 -7.41 7.35
CA LYS A 191 -3.29 -7.67 6.00
C LYS A 191 -2.26 -6.65 5.57
N SER A 192 -2.54 -5.35 5.70
CA SER A 192 -1.58 -4.34 5.25
C SER A 192 -0.37 -4.15 6.16
N ILE A 193 -0.48 -4.39 7.48
CA ILE A 193 0.68 -4.30 8.39
C ILE A 193 1.67 -5.44 8.11
N TYR A 194 1.16 -6.64 7.83
CA TYR A 194 1.98 -7.84 7.67
C TYR A 194 2.37 -8.13 6.22
N MET A 195 1.67 -7.57 5.23
CA MET A 195 2.10 -7.59 3.83
C MET A 195 3.11 -6.46 3.56
N ASN A 196 4.38 -6.74 3.82
CA ASN A 196 5.54 -6.24 3.06
C ASN A 196 6.82 -6.73 3.75
N SER A 197 7.49 -7.72 3.15
CA SER A 197 8.76 -8.22 3.65
C SER A 197 9.98 -7.45 3.13
N ASN A 198 9.83 -6.57 2.14
CA ASN A 198 10.96 -5.98 1.40
C ASN A 198 10.84 -4.46 1.11
N SER A 199 9.79 -3.76 1.56
CA SER A 199 9.65 -2.32 1.27
C SER A 199 9.91 -1.47 2.51
N SER A 200 10.53 -0.32 2.30
CA SER A 200 10.78 0.73 3.30
C SER A 200 9.50 1.41 3.82
N ILE A 201 8.32 0.96 3.37
CA ILE A 201 7.05 1.63 3.61
C ILE A 201 6.46 1.15 4.94
N ARG A 202 6.50 2.03 5.95
CA ARG A 202 5.98 1.75 7.28
C ARG A 202 4.47 1.96 7.35
N ASN A 203 3.71 0.90 7.04
CA ASN A 203 2.26 1.01 6.94
C ASN A 203 1.56 1.38 8.25
N SER A 204 2.14 1.01 9.38
CA SER A 204 1.57 1.24 10.71
C SER A 204 1.42 2.71 11.09
N VAL A 205 2.31 3.60 10.66
CA VAL A 205 2.27 5.03 11.03
C VAL A 205 1.02 5.71 10.48
N LYS A 206 0.80 5.62 9.16
CA LYS A 206 -0.39 6.17 8.50
C LYS A 206 -1.68 5.50 8.95
N LEU A 207 -1.64 4.21 9.29
CA LEU A 207 -2.80 3.52 9.84
C LEU A 207 -3.14 4.01 11.24
N ALA A 208 -2.13 4.23 12.09
CA ALA A 208 -2.32 4.82 13.42
C ALA A 208 -2.91 6.23 13.31
N GLU A 209 -2.42 7.06 12.37
CA GLU A 209 -3.02 8.37 12.07
C GLU A 209 -4.49 8.22 11.62
N TYR A 210 -4.76 7.35 10.65
CA TYR A 210 -6.12 7.08 10.15
C TYR A 210 -7.09 6.70 11.29
N PHE A 211 -6.71 5.74 12.14
CA PHE A 211 -7.57 5.32 13.26
C PHE A 211 -7.70 6.41 14.34
N SER A 212 -6.68 7.25 14.53
CA SER A 212 -6.75 8.42 15.41
C SER A 212 -7.79 9.43 14.91
N LEU A 213 -7.86 9.65 13.59
CA LEU A 213 -8.86 10.54 12.96
C LEU A 213 -10.30 10.00 13.07
N LEU A 214 -10.48 8.67 13.14
CA LEU A 214 -11.77 8.05 13.45
C LEU A 214 -12.16 8.16 14.94
N GLY A 215 -11.25 8.66 15.79
CA GLY A 215 -11.45 8.83 17.22
C GLY A 215 -10.62 7.89 18.08
N GLN A 216 -10.29 8.36 19.28
CA GLN A 216 -9.37 7.65 20.20
C GLN A 216 -9.86 6.26 20.60
N ASN A 217 -11.17 6.05 20.75
CA ASN A 217 -11.72 4.72 21.06
C ASN A 217 -11.44 3.70 19.94
N ASN A 218 -11.50 4.13 18.67
CA ASN A 218 -11.17 3.27 17.53
C ASN A 218 -9.68 2.93 17.52
N LEU A 219 -8.83 3.93 17.76
CA LEU A 219 -7.38 3.74 17.88
C LEU A 219 -7.02 2.75 19.01
N ILE A 220 -7.61 2.90 20.19
CA ILE A 220 -7.38 2.03 21.35
C ILE A 220 -7.87 0.61 21.07
N ASN A 221 -9.05 0.46 20.45
CA ASN A 221 -9.58 -0.85 20.10
C ASN A 221 -8.63 -1.62 19.18
N VAL A 222 -8.05 -0.95 18.19
CA VAL A 222 -7.07 -1.55 17.28
C VAL A 222 -5.74 -1.82 17.98
N PHE A 223 -5.28 -0.88 18.80
CA PHE A 223 -4.09 -1.06 19.60
C PHE A 223 -4.19 -2.28 20.53
N ASN A 224 -5.32 -2.48 21.21
CA ASN A 224 -5.57 -3.64 22.07
C ASN A 224 -5.60 -4.95 21.27
N GLU A 225 -6.11 -4.93 20.04
CA GLU A 225 -6.07 -6.09 19.14
C GLU A 225 -4.62 -6.45 18.76
N LEU A 226 -3.83 -5.46 18.34
CA LEU A 226 -2.40 -5.65 18.04
C LEU A 226 -1.64 -6.13 19.29
N PHE A 227 -1.98 -5.58 20.45
CA PHE A 227 -1.32 -5.93 21.71
C PHE A 227 -1.65 -7.36 22.14
N SER A 228 -2.92 -7.78 22.00
CA SER A 228 -3.33 -9.16 22.21
C SER A 228 -2.64 -10.14 21.25
N GLN A 229 -2.50 -9.76 19.98
CA GLN A 229 -1.71 -10.53 19.01
C GLN A 229 -0.24 -10.64 19.43
N TYR A 230 0.35 -9.56 19.92
CA TYR A 230 1.74 -9.55 20.39
C TYR A 230 1.93 -10.44 21.61
N CYS A 231 1.04 -10.33 22.62
CA CYS A 231 0.99 -11.23 23.77
C CYS A 231 0.92 -12.69 23.32
N SER A 232 0.05 -13.01 22.36
CA SER A 232 -0.14 -14.37 21.85
C SER A 232 1.09 -14.88 21.10
N GLN A 233 1.70 -14.05 20.23
CA GLN A 233 2.91 -14.40 19.50
C GLN A 233 4.09 -14.67 20.45
N THR A 234 4.17 -13.96 21.58
CA THR A 234 5.23 -14.21 22.58
C THR A 234 5.19 -15.62 23.18
N GLN A 235 4.05 -16.30 23.08
CA GLN A 235 3.89 -17.68 23.55
C GLN A 235 4.43 -18.73 22.58
N ILE A 236 4.58 -18.36 21.31
CA ILE A 236 4.95 -19.26 20.21
C ILE A 236 6.09 -18.67 19.37
N LEU A 237 6.98 -17.86 19.98
CA LEU A 237 8.05 -17.12 19.27
C LEU A 237 8.95 -18.01 18.41
N MET A 238 9.14 -19.27 18.82
CA MET A 238 9.89 -20.28 18.06
C MET A 238 9.32 -20.53 16.66
N PHE A 239 8.01 -20.29 16.46
CA PHE A 239 7.28 -20.54 15.21
C PHE A 239 6.93 -19.26 14.44
N VAL A 240 7.15 -18.08 15.04
CA VAL A 240 6.86 -16.78 14.43
C VAL A 240 8.13 -16.26 13.77
N SER A 241 8.09 -15.80 12.51
CA SER A 241 9.26 -15.21 11.88
C SER A 241 9.73 -13.95 12.62
N LEU A 242 11.05 -13.71 12.66
CA LEU A 242 11.61 -12.49 13.26
C LEU A 242 11.06 -11.23 12.60
N GLN A 243 10.85 -11.29 11.28
CA GLN A 243 10.23 -10.21 10.52
C GLN A 243 8.80 -9.88 10.98
N ASN A 244 7.96 -10.89 11.25
CA ASN A 244 6.61 -10.63 11.75
C ASN A 244 6.65 -9.99 13.13
N GLN A 245 7.57 -10.42 13.99
CA GLN A 245 7.78 -9.79 15.29
C GLN A 245 8.21 -8.32 15.13
N VAL A 246 9.15 -8.02 14.23
CA VAL A 246 9.58 -6.65 13.91
C VAL A 246 8.40 -5.78 13.48
N GLN A 247 7.59 -6.25 12.51
CA GLN A 247 6.46 -5.48 12.00
C GLN A 247 5.39 -5.22 13.08
N LEU A 248 5.09 -6.22 13.89
CA LEU A 248 4.13 -6.07 14.99
C LEU A 248 4.66 -5.13 16.09
N SER A 249 5.94 -5.23 16.45
CA SER A 249 6.59 -4.32 17.39
C SER A 249 6.56 -2.87 16.90
N LEU A 250 6.88 -2.61 15.63
CA LEU A 250 6.78 -1.28 15.03
C LEU A 250 5.34 -0.76 15.07
N ALA A 251 4.37 -1.61 14.70
CA ALA A 251 2.96 -1.24 14.69
C ALA A 251 2.44 -0.88 16.08
N LEU A 252 2.77 -1.66 17.10
CA LEU A 252 2.40 -1.34 18.48
C LEU A 252 2.89 0.02 18.93
N ILE A 253 4.16 0.34 18.64
CA ILE A 253 4.75 1.62 19.01
C ILE A 253 4.07 2.78 18.28
N ASP A 254 3.76 2.63 16.99
CA ASP A 254 3.10 3.68 16.21
C ASP A 254 1.70 3.98 16.71
N PHE A 255 0.92 2.92 16.98
CA PHE A 255 -0.42 3.08 17.52
C PHE A 255 -0.37 3.70 18.92
N ALA A 256 0.53 3.23 19.80
CA ALA A 256 0.71 3.80 21.13
C ALA A 256 1.09 5.29 21.11
N ARG A 257 1.97 5.70 20.18
CA ARG A 257 2.38 7.11 20.02
C ARG A 257 1.20 8.03 19.68
N GLN A 258 0.19 7.53 18.97
CA GLN A 258 -0.99 8.32 18.59
C GLN A 258 -2.09 8.37 19.66
N ILE A 259 -2.05 7.49 20.68
CA ILE A 259 -3.00 7.55 21.79
C ILE A 259 -2.69 8.79 22.62
N ASN A 260 -3.71 9.60 22.91
CA ASN A 260 -3.53 10.80 23.73
C ASN A 260 -3.25 10.46 25.21
N PHE A 261 -2.75 11.42 25.97
CA PHE A 261 -2.35 11.20 27.36
C PHE A 261 -3.50 10.68 28.25
N GLU A 262 -4.68 11.29 28.15
CA GLU A 262 -5.85 10.92 28.95
C GLU A 262 -6.22 9.44 28.77
N MET A 263 -6.28 8.99 27.51
CA MET A 263 -6.61 7.62 27.19
C MET A 263 -5.51 6.62 27.58
N ARG A 264 -4.24 7.03 27.51
CA ARG A 264 -3.14 6.19 28.01
C ARG A 264 -3.31 5.90 29.49
N CYS A 265 -3.67 6.89 30.29
CA CYS A 265 -3.92 6.70 31.73
C CYS A 265 -5.05 5.71 32.01
N LEU A 266 -6.10 5.66 31.17
CA LEU A 266 -7.24 4.76 31.35
C LEU A 266 -6.89 3.29 31.13
N ILE A 267 -6.01 2.99 30.18
CA ILE A 267 -5.64 1.60 29.82
C ILE A 267 -4.29 1.15 30.38
N LYS A 268 -3.59 2.05 31.09
CA LYS A 268 -2.22 1.86 31.59
C LYS A 268 -2.07 0.57 32.40
N ASP A 269 -2.84 0.42 33.47
CA ASP A 269 -2.59 -0.63 34.46
C ASP A 269 -2.75 -2.04 33.88
N GLU A 270 -3.78 -2.27 33.06
CA GLU A 270 -4.00 -3.55 32.37
C GLU A 270 -2.87 -3.87 31.38
N LEU A 271 -2.42 -2.85 30.64
CA LEU A 271 -1.36 -2.98 29.66
C LEU A 271 0.01 -3.25 30.31
N ILE A 272 0.33 -2.51 31.38
CA ILE A 272 1.58 -2.67 32.15
C ILE A 272 1.67 -4.10 32.72
N ASN A 273 0.60 -4.61 33.32
CA ASN A 273 0.59 -5.96 33.87
C ASN A 273 0.86 -7.02 32.79
N SER A 274 0.28 -6.85 31.62
CA SER A 274 0.50 -7.73 30.47
C SER A 274 1.93 -7.61 29.92
N LEU A 275 2.48 -6.39 29.84
CA LEU A 275 3.85 -6.14 29.40
C LEU A 275 4.89 -6.78 30.32
N ILE A 276 4.70 -6.71 31.64
CA ILE A 276 5.62 -7.33 32.60
C ILE A 276 5.76 -8.84 32.35
N PHE A 277 4.64 -9.51 32.07
CA PHE A 277 4.63 -10.93 31.74
C PHE A 277 5.34 -11.24 30.41
N ILE A 278 5.13 -10.40 29.41
CA ILE A 278 5.77 -10.54 28.10
C ILE A 278 7.28 -10.32 28.18
N VAL A 279 7.73 -9.32 28.95
CA VAL A 279 9.15 -9.00 29.14
C VAL A 279 9.94 -10.22 29.63
N GLN A 280 9.40 -10.95 30.62
CA GLN A 280 10.03 -12.17 31.11
C GLN A 280 10.26 -13.19 29.98
N ARG A 281 9.25 -13.39 29.13
CA ARG A 281 9.34 -14.32 28.00
C ARG A 281 10.38 -13.92 26.96
N PHE A 282 10.58 -12.61 26.75
CA PHE A 282 11.62 -12.13 25.84
C PHE A 282 13.02 -12.33 26.42
N LEU A 283 13.21 -12.09 27.72
CA LEU A 283 14.48 -12.34 28.40
C LEU A 283 14.90 -13.81 28.31
N ASP A 284 13.93 -14.73 28.33
CA ASP A 284 14.15 -16.17 28.19
C ASP A 284 14.44 -16.62 26.73
N GLN A 285 14.26 -15.75 25.72
CA GLN A 285 14.55 -16.12 24.32
C GLN A 285 16.06 -16.23 24.08
N SER A 286 16.49 -17.32 23.44
CA SER A 286 17.90 -17.53 23.06
C SER A 286 18.37 -16.61 21.93
N ASP A 287 17.47 -16.22 21.04
CA ASP A 287 17.73 -15.30 19.93
C ASP A 287 17.89 -13.86 20.46
N ILE A 288 19.09 -13.32 20.26
CA ILE A 288 19.47 -11.98 20.74
C ILE A 288 18.57 -10.91 20.10
N SER A 289 18.37 -10.94 18.78
CA SER A 289 17.58 -9.93 18.07
C SER A 289 16.14 -9.90 18.57
N ARG A 290 15.53 -11.07 18.77
CA ARG A 290 14.17 -11.16 19.35
C ARG A 290 14.09 -10.56 20.73
N ARG A 291 15.07 -10.85 21.58
CA ARG A 291 15.15 -10.30 22.94
C ARG A 291 15.27 -8.78 22.86
N GLN A 292 16.23 -8.25 22.11
CA GLN A 292 16.45 -6.81 22.00
C GLN A 292 15.23 -6.05 21.46
N ILE A 293 14.59 -6.54 20.40
CA ILE A 293 13.38 -5.95 19.83
C ILE A 293 12.23 -5.98 20.85
N GLY A 294 12.03 -7.11 21.53
CA GLY A 294 11.00 -7.27 22.54
C GLY A 294 11.18 -6.32 23.73
N MET A 295 12.42 -6.20 24.22
CA MET A 295 12.79 -5.30 25.32
C MET A 295 12.65 -3.83 24.93
N LEU A 296 13.12 -3.42 23.75
CA LEU A 296 12.97 -2.04 23.28
C LEU A 296 11.51 -1.66 23.05
N THR A 297 10.71 -2.60 22.55
CA THR A 297 9.26 -2.39 22.40
C THR A 297 8.61 -2.16 23.77
N ALA A 298 8.91 -3.01 24.75
CA ALA A 298 8.37 -2.87 26.11
C ALA A 298 8.84 -1.58 26.79
N GLU A 299 10.13 -1.25 26.71
CA GLU A 299 10.70 0.00 27.24
C GLU A 299 10.03 1.24 26.63
N THR A 300 9.83 1.23 25.31
CA THR A 300 9.14 2.32 24.60
C THR A 300 7.70 2.47 25.09
N LEU A 301 6.98 1.35 25.26
CA LEU A 301 5.61 1.38 25.77
C LEU A 301 5.54 1.83 27.23
N PHE A 302 6.42 1.33 28.12
CA PHE A 302 6.50 1.82 29.50
C PHE A 302 6.71 3.34 29.55
N THR A 303 7.60 3.85 28.70
CA THR A 303 7.88 5.29 28.61
C THR A 303 6.66 6.06 28.10
N LEU A 304 6.02 5.61 27.02
CA LEU A 304 4.85 6.28 26.45
C LEU A 304 3.66 6.34 27.41
N PHE A 305 3.52 5.34 28.29
CA PHE A 305 2.46 5.23 29.30
C PHE A 305 2.89 5.74 30.69
N GLU A 306 4.01 6.46 30.78
CA GLU A 306 4.56 7.06 32.01
C GLU A 306 4.65 6.07 33.18
N TYR A 307 5.06 4.84 32.89
CA TYR A 307 5.43 3.85 33.89
C TYR A 307 6.94 3.86 34.11
N ASN A 308 7.41 3.23 35.19
CA ASN A 308 8.82 3.17 35.51
C ASN A 308 9.62 2.66 34.31
N SER A 309 10.65 3.42 33.91
CA SER A 309 11.48 3.08 32.77
C SER A 309 12.19 1.76 33.02
N LEU A 310 11.94 0.78 32.15
CA LEU A 310 12.75 -0.41 32.09
C LEU A 310 14.11 -0.04 31.50
N LYS A 311 15.21 -0.58 32.05
CA LYS A 311 16.55 -0.42 31.49
C LYS A 311 17.04 -1.77 31.00
N PHE A 312 17.57 -1.80 29.78
CA PHE A 312 18.13 -2.99 29.16
C PHE A 312 19.42 -2.63 28.43
N ASP A 313 20.45 -3.47 28.56
CA ASP A 313 21.73 -3.26 27.90
C ASP A 313 21.67 -3.82 26.47
N TYR A 314 21.66 -2.93 25.49
CA TYR A 314 21.56 -3.29 24.07
C TYR A 314 22.95 -3.57 23.46
N ILE A 315 22.97 -4.50 22.51
CA ILE A 315 24.10 -4.84 21.65
C ILE A 315 23.89 -4.12 20.32
N GLU A 316 24.57 -2.99 20.14
CA GLU A 316 24.42 -2.11 18.98
C GLU A 316 24.88 -2.74 17.65
N ASN A 317 25.70 -3.79 17.71
CA ASN A 317 26.25 -4.47 16.53
C ASN A 317 25.30 -5.52 15.91
N ASP A 318 24.11 -5.73 16.48
CA ASP A 318 23.11 -6.63 15.91
C ASP A 318 22.40 -5.94 14.72
N PRO A 319 22.59 -6.40 13.48
CA PRO A 319 22.08 -5.72 12.29
C PRO A 319 20.55 -5.61 12.27
N THR A 320 19.83 -6.65 12.72
CA THR A 320 18.37 -6.62 12.73
C THR A 320 17.85 -5.65 13.79
N PHE A 321 18.53 -5.57 14.94
CA PHE A 321 18.21 -4.56 15.94
C PHE A 321 18.49 -3.14 15.43
N SER A 322 19.64 -2.91 14.78
CA SER A 322 19.97 -1.61 14.18
C SER A 322 18.93 -1.18 13.14
N GLU A 323 18.49 -2.08 12.26
CA GLU A 323 17.43 -1.83 11.28
C GLU A 323 16.11 -1.44 11.96
N PHE A 324 15.73 -2.15 13.03
CA PHE A 324 14.54 -1.82 13.82
C PHE A 324 14.63 -0.42 14.45
N VAL A 325 15.77 -0.08 15.06
CA VAL A 325 16.02 1.24 15.64
C VAL A 325 16.01 2.34 14.57
N THR A 326 16.62 2.10 13.41
CA THR A 326 16.58 3.05 12.27
C THR A 326 15.15 3.24 11.79
N ALA A 327 14.35 2.18 11.65
CA ALA A 327 12.93 2.28 11.28
C ALA A 327 12.10 3.08 12.31
N LEU A 328 12.42 2.95 13.60
CA LEU A 328 11.77 3.72 14.67
C LEU A 328 12.11 5.22 14.64
N ASN A 329 13.33 5.56 14.22
CA ASN A 329 13.89 6.91 14.21
C ASN A 329 13.77 7.64 12.86
N GLY A 330 13.58 6.90 11.76
CA GLY A 330 13.62 7.38 10.38
C GLY A 330 12.53 8.37 9.98
N GLU A 331 11.53 8.59 10.83
CA GLU A 331 10.45 9.57 10.60
C GLU A 331 10.40 10.66 11.67
N LYS A 332 11.56 11.25 12.02
CA LYS A 332 11.53 12.70 12.25
C LYS A 332 11.24 13.34 10.90
N ILE A 333 9.94 13.59 10.64
CA ILE A 333 9.39 14.47 9.60
C ILE A 333 10.51 15.37 9.07
N GLU A 334 10.86 15.21 7.79
CA GLU A 334 11.65 16.20 7.06
C GLU A 334 11.13 17.56 7.47
N LYS A 335 11.93 18.27 8.27
CA LYS A 335 11.51 19.55 8.78
C LYS A 335 11.14 20.40 7.58
N ARG A 336 9.98 21.06 7.70
CA ARG A 336 9.62 22.32 7.04
C ARG A 336 10.75 23.37 7.20
N GLU A 337 11.93 23.15 6.62
CA GLU A 337 13.06 24.07 6.61
C GLU A 337 13.23 24.75 5.24
N GLU A 338 12.38 24.46 4.24
CA GLU A 338 12.36 25.21 2.98
C GLU A 338 11.37 26.39 2.99
N ASN A 339 10.25 26.33 3.73
CA ASN A 339 9.30 27.45 3.79
C ASN A 339 9.70 28.59 4.76
N SER A 340 10.78 28.44 5.53
CA SER A 340 11.31 29.53 6.38
C SER A 340 12.45 30.32 5.73
N LYS A 341 12.94 29.90 4.55
CA LYS A 341 13.94 30.63 3.77
C LYS A 341 13.34 31.55 2.69
N GLN A 342 12.09 31.35 2.27
CA GLN A 342 11.40 32.30 1.38
C GLN A 342 10.87 33.54 2.12
N ASN A 343 10.42 33.43 3.38
CA ASN A 343 9.96 34.60 4.16
C ASN A 343 11.11 35.44 4.77
N LYS A 344 12.38 35.11 4.52
CA LYS A 344 13.53 35.95 4.89
C LYS A 344 14.14 36.73 3.72
N MET A 345 13.68 36.53 2.47
CA MET A 345 14.14 37.32 1.32
C MET A 345 13.20 38.47 0.90
N GLU A 346 11.96 38.52 1.40
CA GLU A 346 11.05 39.64 1.09
C GLU A 346 11.15 40.82 2.08
N GLY A 347 11.96 40.70 3.15
CA GLY A 347 12.18 41.75 4.16
C GLY A 347 13.32 42.73 3.88
N LEU A 348 13.96 42.68 2.70
CA LEU A 348 15.08 43.57 2.34
C LEU A 348 14.87 44.17 0.93
N LYS A 349 13.85 45.01 0.81
CA LYS A 349 13.82 46.08 -0.20
C LYS A 349 13.54 47.41 0.51
N PHE A 350 14.61 48.04 0.97
CA PHE A 350 14.66 49.48 1.12
C PHE A 350 15.40 50.05 -0.10
N LYS A 351 14.64 50.72 -0.97
CA LYS A 351 14.97 52.03 -1.53
C LYS A 351 13.67 52.77 -1.79
#